data_AF-A0A8R1DTS1-F1
#
_entry.id   AF-A0A8R1DTS1-F1
#
_cell.length_a   1.000
_cell.length_b   1.000
_cell.length_c   1.000
_cell.angle_alpha   90.00
_cell.angle_beta   90.00
_cell.angle_gamma   90.00
#
_symmetry.space_group_name_H-M   'P 1'
#
loop_
_entity.id
_entity.type
_entity.pdbx_description
1 polymer ?
#
loop_
_entity_poly.entity_id
_entity_poly.type
_entity_poly.pdbx_seq_one_letter_code
_entity_poly.pdbx_strand_id
1 'polypeptide(L)'
;MDTTIGEFEAMESTETNPSIAVLYFKSISYAQLQRDFPKTVKTTGKLGFYSFSMFNKMSGDVDDIVNGTFYNEDVRHAIGEYMRKERFCKVFTNTNRTGIESDYSLTEFTRSLPFDSCSDDNTIAERLIEAWTRFSIDNTDNCYLSHIFVNNTYWSKSLDSTLSHAMIQFQLNNVFQKTLVLILSAEGIPVGQFGNSYTGKVEERNPILLAHVPPKLRTLYPDHVFQIEQNQNKLITHKDVFELLNSFVRLSKGQTIQPTDPEFVEWRMEHKRGVSLWQSLLPTKRTCVEAMIPDEFCLCMEHMLEQERIYNETDNMAATLYQKMDTEIRARHPCIQETTRVADRNYTLVHNLNSAILNGTDEYVEFLLFTVHAYSNGLSAEKNFFISVNGQFKHMLNGERDIRQAYPYVTDGTGSMCMAGFMDRFCEMCHRKFYMSPP
;
A
#
# COMPACT_ATOMS: atom_id res chain seq x y z
N MET A 1 -44.27 27.39 6.70
CA MET A 1 -43.36 28.43 6.18
C MET A 1 -42.38 27.72 5.31
N ASP A 2 -42.59 27.87 4.02
CA ASP A 2 -41.81 27.32 2.92
C ASP A 2 -40.48 28.09 2.91
N THR A 3 -39.41 27.50 3.45
CA THR A 3 -38.07 28.08 3.35
C THR A 3 -37.47 27.63 2.02
N THR A 4 -37.70 28.46 1.00
CA THR A 4 -36.89 28.47 -0.21
C THR A 4 -35.41 28.56 0.19
N ILE A 5 -34.70 27.45 0.03
CA ILE A 5 -33.23 27.41 0.07
C ILE A 5 -32.79 28.26 -1.12
N GLY A 6 -32.38 29.51 -0.87
CA GLY A 6 -31.78 30.34 -1.89
C GLY A 6 -30.56 29.62 -2.46
N GLU A 7 -30.45 29.53 -3.79
CA GLU A 7 -29.19 29.18 -4.43
C GLU A 7 -28.14 30.20 -3.97
N PHE A 8 -27.29 29.80 -3.02
CA PHE A 8 -26.14 30.59 -2.64
C PHE A 8 -25.13 30.52 -3.78
N GLU A 9 -24.84 31.66 -4.40
CA GLU A 9 -23.81 31.78 -5.41
C GLU A 9 -22.44 31.54 -4.75
N ALA A 10 -21.67 30.59 -5.27
CA ALA A 10 -20.38 30.24 -4.69
C ALA A 10 -19.42 31.43 -4.75
N MET A 11 -18.59 31.63 -3.72
CA MET A 11 -17.58 32.69 -3.76
C MET A 11 -16.65 32.50 -4.95
N GLU A 12 -16.15 33.59 -5.53
CA GLU A 12 -15.19 33.51 -6.64
C GLU A 12 -13.90 32.78 -6.23
N SER A 13 -13.40 31.91 -7.12
CA SER A 13 -12.06 31.35 -6.98
C SER A 13 -11.04 32.28 -7.61
N THR A 14 -10.04 32.67 -6.83
CA THR A 14 -8.99 33.60 -7.27
C THR A 14 -7.61 33.00 -7.09
N GLU A 15 -6.61 33.58 -7.74
CA GLU A 15 -5.22 33.12 -7.62
C GLU A 15 -4.64 33.25 -6.19
N THR A 16 -5.29 34.03 -5.33
CA THR A 16 -4.91 34.22 -3.91
C THR A 16 -5.87 33.57 -2.93
N ASN A 17 -7.03 33.12 -3.40
CA ASN A 17 -8.05 32.41 -2.63
C ASN A 17 -8.40 31.08 -3.32
N PRO A 18 -7.50 30.08 -3.28
CA PRO A 18 -7.60 28.95 -4.17
C PRO A 18 -8.73 27.99 -3.79
N SER A 19 -9.32 27.36 -4.80
CA SER A 19 -10.09 26.12 -4.65
C SER A 19 -9.18 24.96 -4.24
N ILE A 20 -9.76 23.84 -3.80
CA ILE A 20 -9.01 22.65 -3.41
C ILE A 20 -9.50 21.45 -4.22
N ALA A 21 -8.58 20.78 -4.90
CA ALA A 21 -8.84 19.55 -5.63
C ALA A 21 -7.94 18.43 -5.11
N VAL A 22 -8.54 17.37 -4.56
CA VAL A 22 -7.84 16.23 -3.99
C VAL A 22 -8.27 14.95 -4.69
N LEU A 23 -7.31 14.31 -5.36
CA LEU A 23 -7.45 12.96 -5.88
C LEU A 23 -6.81 11.99 -4.89
N TYR A 24 -7.64 11.20 -4.23
CA TYR A 24 -7.23 10.31 -3.16
C TYR A 24 -7.36 8.86 -3.61
N PHE A 25 -6.25 8.15 -3.70
CA PHE A 25 -6.24 6.72 -4.01
C PHE A 25 -6.28 5.89 -2.72
N LYS A 26 -6.91 4.71 -2.78
CA LYS A 26 -6.72 3.73 -1.70
C LYS A 26 -5.25 3.35 -1.59
N SER A 27 -4.63 2.89 -2.69
CA SER A 27 -3.30 2.28 -2.65
C SER A 27 -2.49 2.55 -3.91
N ILE A 28 -1.50 3.43 -3.83
CA ILE A 28 -0.41 3.56 -4.83
C ILE A 28 0.87 3.87 -4.08
N SER A 29 1.92 3.07 -4.25
CA SER A 29 3.21 3.35 -3.62
C SER A 29 4.02 4.36 -4.43
N TYR A 30 4.91 5.09 -3.77
CA TYR A 30 5.85 5.99 -4.47
C TYR A 30 6.70 5.24 -5.51
N ALA A 31 7.18 4.05 -5.14
CA ALA A 31 7.96 3.22 -6.05
C ALA A 31 7.14 2.75 -7.26
N GLN A 32 5.87 2.39 -7.06
CA GLN A 32 4.95 2.05 -8.14
C GLN A 32 4.72 3.25 -9.07
N LEU A 33 4.50 4.45 -8.54
CA LEU A 33 4.37 5.66 -9.34
C LEU A 33 5.58 5.84 -10.28
N GLN A 34 6.80 5.67 -9.77
CA GLN A 34 8.01 5.80 -10.57
C GLN A 34 8.15 4.74 -11.67
N ARG A 35 7.71 3.49 -11.40
CA ARG A 35 7.86 2.36 -12.33
C ARG A 35 6.73 2.25 -13.35
N ASP A 36 5.49 2.46 -12.90
CA ASP A 36 4.28 2.13 -13.64
C ASP A 36 3.54 3.36 -14.19
N PHE A 37 3.90 4.57 -13.76
CA PHE A 37 3.25 5.82 -14.18
C PHE A 37 4.21 6.83 -14.86
N PRO A 38 4.99 6.43 -15.88
CA PRO A 38 6.00 7.29 -16.48
C PRO A 38 5.44 8.54 -17.15
N LYS A 39 4.23 8.50 -17.72
CA LYS A 39 3.60 9.69 -18.32
C LYS A 39 3.20 10.69 -17.25
N THR A 40 2.62 10.21 -16.16
CA THR A 40 2.21 11.02 -15.01
C THR A 40 3.43 11.68 -14.38
N VAL A 41 4.48 10.91 -14.05
CA VAL A 41 5.73 11.44 -13.47
C VAL A 41 6.35 12.51 -14.37
N LYS A 42 6.43 12.27 -15.69
CA LYS A 42 6.96 13.25 -16.65
C LYS A 42 6.09 14.51 -16.70
N THR A 43 4.77 14.36 -16.65
CA THR A 43 3.81 15.46 -16.76
C THR A 43 3.82 16.32 -15.51
N THR A 44 3.71 15.71 -14.33
CA THR A 44 3.71 16.41 -13.04
C THR A 44 5.05 17.11 -12.79
N GLY A 45 6.18 16.49 -13.17
CA GLY A 45 7.49 17.12 -13.12
C GLY A 45 7.60 18.37 -14.00
N LYS A 46 7.03 18.35 -15.22
CA LYS A 46 6.98 19.53 -16.10
C LYS A 46 6.06 20.64 -15.58
N LEU A 47 4.98 20.26 -14.90
CA LEU A 47 4.00 21.19 -14.34
C LEU A 47 4.41 21.75 -12.97
N GLY A 48 5.58 21.33 -12.43
CA GLY A 48 6.11 21.85 -11.18
C GLY A 48 5.37 21.34 -9.95
N PHE A 49 4.90 20.09 -9.97
CA PHE A 49 4.42 19.43 -8.76
C PHE A 49 5.59 19.15 -7.80
N TYR A 50 5.35 19.36 -6.53
CA TYR A 50 6.18 18.85 -5.44
C TYR A 50 5.87 17.37 -5.24
N SER A 51 6.92 16.55 -5.13
CA SER A 51 6.85 15.10 -4.98
C SER A 51 7.49 14.69 -3.66
N PHE A 52 6.70 14.15 -2.74
CA PHE A 52 7.14 13.88 -1.37
C PHE A 52 7.53 12.41 -1.23
N SER A 53 8.82 12.12 -1.40
CA SER A 53 9.36 10.75 -1.45
C SER A 53 9.32 10.02 -0.11
N MET A 54 9.26 10.76 1.00
CA MET A 54 9.27 10.24 2.37
C MET A 54 7.90 10.37 3.05
N PHE A 55 6.82 10.37 2.26
CA PHE A 55 5.45 10.30 2.78
C PHE A 55 5.15 8.90 3.35
N ASN A 56 4.62 8.84 4.57
CA ASN A 56 4.51 7.62 5.36
C ASN A 56 3.07 7.40 5.82
N LYS A 57 2.58 6.15 5.74
CA LYS A 57 1.29 5.76 6.33
C LYS A 57 1.36 5.72 7.87
N MET A 58 0.24 5.93 8.58
CA MET A 58 0.26 5.92 10.06
C MET A 58 -0.57 4.80 10.69
N SER A 59 -1.40 4.09 9.91
CA SER A 59 -2.29 3.05 10.43
C SER A 59 -2.42 1.90 9.42
N GLY A 60 -2.94 0.76 9.89
CA GLY A 60 -3.44 -0.30 9.03
C GLY A 60 -4.90 -0.09 8.62
N ASP A 61 -5.61 0.83 9.30
CA ASP A 61 -6.98 1.21 8.96
C ASP A 61 -6.96 2.40 8.00
N VAL A 62 -7.49 2.18 6.79
CA VAL A 62 -7.60 3.20 5.75
C VAL A 62 -8.57 4.30 6.15
N ASP A 63 -9.63 3.99 6.90
CA ASP A 63 -10.60 4.99 7.32
C ASP A 63 -9.98 5.96 8.33
N ASP A 64 -9.20 5.47 9.29
CA ASP A 64 -8.44 6.31 10.22
C ASP A 64 -7.47 7.23 9.48
N ILE A 65 -6.78 6.71 8.47
CA ILE A 65 -5.83 7.48 7.66
C ILE A 65 -6.54 8.62 6.95
N VAL A 66 -7.59 8.31 6.19
CA VAL A 66 -8.27 9.30 5.35
C VAL A 66 -9.00 10.31 6.23
N ASN A 67 -9.62 9.88 7.32
CA ASN A 67 -10.24 10.78 8.29
C ASN A 67 -9.20 11.76 8.86
N GLY A 68 -8.03 11.25 9.28
CA GLY A 68 -6.92 12.07 9.78
C GLY A 68 -6.33 13.06 8.76
N THR A 69 -6.59 12.89 7.46
CA THR A 69 -6.17 13.82 6.41
C THR A 69 -7.11 15.00 6.23
N PHE A 70 -8.41 14.83 6.55
CA PHE A 70 -9.44 15.85 6.32
C PHE A 70 -10.09 16.40 7.59
N TYR A 71 -9.82 15.77 8.72
CA TYR A 71 -10.37 16.12 10.01
C TYR A 71 -9.31 16.01 11.11
N ASN A 72 -9.40 16.93 12.07
CA ASN A 72 -8.62 16.91 13.29
C ASN A 72 -9.50 17.34 14.47
N GLU A 73 -9.60 16.48 15.48
CA GLU A 73 -10.40 16.69 16.69
C GLU A 73 -10.00 17.96 17.45
N ASP A 74 -8.71 18.31 17.44
CA ASP A 74 -8.18 19.46 18.20
C ASP A 74 -8.71 20.80 17.70
N VAL A 75 -8.89 20.93 16.39
CA VAL A 75 -9.45 22.13 15.74
C VAL A 75 -10.97 22.04 15.55
N ARG A 76 -11.58 20.89 15.87
CA ARG A 76 -13.02 20.59 15.71
C ARG A 76 -13.57 21.00 14.35
N HIS A 77 -12.77 20.80 13.31
CA HIS A 77 -13.04 21.39 12.02
C HIS A 77 -12.63 20.44 10.90
N ALA A 78 -13.59 20.12 10.02
CA ALA A 78 -13.32 19.41 8.79
C ALA A 78 -13.04 20.40 7.66
N ILE A 79 -12.08 20.07 6.80
CA ILE A 79 -11.76 20.86 5.59
C ILE A 79 -13.02 21.08 4.73
N GLY A 80 -13.88 20.06 4.61
CA GLY A 80 -15.12 20.17 3.84
C GLY A 80 -16.13 21.12 4.46
N GLU A 81 -16.37 21.03 5.78
CA GLU A 81 -17.29 21.94 6.46
C GLU A 81 -16.92 23.40 6.23
N TYR A 82 -15.62 23.72 6.26
CA TYR A 82 -15.15 25.06 5.95
C TYR A 82 -15.50 25.52 4.55
N MET A 83 -15.06 24.74 3.56
CA MET A 83 -15.15 25.10 2.16
C MET A 83 -16.62 25.34 1.82
N ARG A 84 -17.53 24.51 2.35
CA ARG A 84 -18.96 24.67 2.14
C ARG A 84 -19.60 25.80 2.95
N LYS A 85 -19.41 25.85 4.27
CA LYS A 85 -20.19 26.77 5.15
C LYS A 85 -19.62 28.19 5.18
N GLU A 86 -18.30 28.32 5.14
CA GLU A 86 -17.62 29.62 5.32
C GLU A 86 -17.29 30.26 3.97
N ARG A 87 -17.01 29.45 2.94
CA ARG A 87 -16.67 29.94 1.60
C ARG A 87 -17.74 29.68 0.54
N PHE A 88 -18.85 29.03 0.90
CA PHE A 88 -19.93 28.66 -0.03
C PHE A 88 -19.41 27.91 -1.27
N CYS A 89 -18.31 27.18 -1.14
CA CYS A 89 -17.73 26.43 -2.24
C CYS A 89 -18.61 25.25 -2.60
N LYS A 90 -18.75 24.98 -3.90
CA LYS A 90 -19.39 23.77 -4.40
C LYS A 90 -18.56 22.55 -4.02
N VAL A 91 -19.21 21.47 -3.64
CA VAL A 91 -18.53 20.27 -3.16
C VAL A 91 -18.85 19.07 -4.02
N PHE A 92 -17.82 18.48 -4.62
CA PHE A 92 -17.91 17.23 -5.36
C PHE A 92 -17.15 16.15 -4.63
N THR A 93 -17.84 15.14 -4.12
CA THR A 93 -17.20 13.99 -3.48
C THR A 93 -17.97 12.70 -3.66
N ASN A 94 -17.24 11.58 -3.73
CA ASN A 94 -17.80 10.23 -3.73
C ASN A 94 -17.68 9.53 -2.37
N THR A 95 -17.37 10.27 -1.31
CA THR A 95 -17.14 9.74 0.03
C THR A 95 -17.57 10.72 1.11
N ASN A 96 -18.03 10.23 2.25
CA ASN A 96 -18.41 11.07 3.40
C ASN A 96 -17.21 11.56 4.22
N ARG A 97 -15.98 11.22 3.82
CA ARG A 97 -14.74 11.51 4.58
C ARG A 97 -14.29 12.98 4.53
N THR A 98 -14.95 13.82 3.74
CA THR A 98 -14.71 15.28 3.72
C THR A 98 -15.39 16.03 4.87
N GLY A 99 -16.26 15.35 5.63
CA GLY A 99 -17.06 15.94 6.70
C GLY A 99 -18.37 16.58 6.25
N ILE A 100 -18.70 16.54 4.95
CA ILE A 100 -19.95 17.07 4.39
C ILE A 100 -20.41 16.27 3.16
N GLU A 101 -21.71 16.29 2.89
CA GLU A 101 -22.28 15.67 1.69
C GLU A 101 -21.93 16.45 0.41
N SER A 102 -21.85 15.71 -0.70
CA SER A 102 -21.66 16.23 -2.04
C SER A 102 -22.88 17.03 -2.50
N ASP A 103 -22.68 18.14 -3.21
CA ASP A 103 -23.75 18.88 -3.91
C ASP A 103 -24.27 18.14 -5.14
N TYR A 104 -23.56 17.09 -5.55
CA TYR A 104 -23.81 16.39 -6.80
C TYR A 104 -24.26 14.96 -6.55
N SER A 105 -25.31 14.59 -7.29
CA SER A 105 -25.86 13.25 -7.35
C SER A 105 -24.85 12.28 -7.99
N LEU A 106 -24.22 11.44 -7.19
CA LEU A 106 -23.43 10.31 -7.69
C LEU A 106 -24.32 9.24 -8.33
N THR A 107 -25.64 9.29 -8.13
CA THR A 107 -26.59 8.38 -8.76
C THR A 107 -26.69 8.62 -10.27
N GLU A 108 -26.53 9.86 -10.76
CA GLU A 108 -26.39 10.14 -12.19
C GLU A 108 -25.09 9.55 -12.76
N PHE A 109 -24.01 9.55 -11.98
CA PHE A 109 -22.76 8.87 -12.33
C PHE A 109 -23.00 7.37 -12.52
N THR A 110 -23.71 6.70 -11.59
CA THR A 110 -24.08 5.28 -11.74
C THR A 110 -25.08 4.98 -12.85
N ARG A 111 -25.95 5.92 -13.24
CA ARG A 111 -26.90 5.75 -14.37
C ARG A 111 -26.22 5.85 -15.74
N SER A 112 -25.08 6.56 -15.82
CA SER A 112 -24.24 6.60 -17.01
C SER A 112 -23.35 5.35 -17.16
N LEU A 113 -23.29 4.50 -16.14
CA LEU A 113 -22.72 3.18 -16.24
C LEU A 113 -23.80 2.27 -16.85
N PRO A 114 -23.64 1.74 -18.07
CA PRO A 114 -24.42 0.57 -18.42
C PRO A 114 -24.15 -0.46 -17.32
N PHE A 115 -25.22 -1.00 -16.74
CA PHE A 115 -25.17 -2.20 -15.90
C PHE A 115 -24.78 -3.39 -16.80
N ASP A 116 -23.61 -3.30 -17.41
CA ASP A 116 -22.97 -4.39 -18.12
C ASP A 116 -22.03 -5.02 -17.10
N SER A 117 -22.20 -6.30 -16.87
CA SER A 117 -21.44 -7.13 -15.92
C SER A 117 -19.95 -7.29 -16.32
N CYS A 118 -19.42 -6.35 -17.10
CA CYS A 118 -18.14 -6.37 -17.78
C CYS A 118 -17.32 -5.09 -17.57
N SER A 119 -17.80 -4.11 -16.79
CA SER A 119 -16.99 -2.94 -16.43
C SER A 119 -15.98 -3.34 -15.36
N ASP A 120 -14.73 -3.52 -15.77
CA ASP A 120 -13.59 -3.80 -14.92
C ASP A 120 -13.21 -2.58 -14.07
N ASP A 121 -12.70 -2.81 -12.85
CA ASP A 121 -12.44 -1.79 -11.81
C ASP A 121 -11.65 -0.56 -12.31
N ASN A 122 -10.72 -0.78 -13.25
CA ASN A 122 -9.94 0.28 -13.87
C ASN A 122 -10.82 1.29 -14.61
N THR A 123 -11.86 0.84 -15.30
CA THR A 123 -12.76 1.73 -16.06
C THR A 123 -13.58 2.63 -15.14
N ILE A 124 -13.91 2.16 -13.94
CA ILE A 124 -14.60 2.96 -12.91
C ILE A 124 -13.66 4.02 -12.35
N ALA A 125 -12.42 3.63 -12.02
CA ALA A 125 -11.39 4.54 -11.55
C ALA A 125 -11.08 5.64 -12.58
N GLU A 126 -10.96 5.28 -13.85
CA GLU A 126 -10.73 6.23 -14.95
C GLU A 126 -11.88 7.24 -15.06
N ARG A 127 -13.13 6.77 -15.08
CA ARG A 127 -14.32 7.64 -15.13
C ARG A 127 -14.44 8.56 -13.92
N LEU A 128 -14.07 8.10 -12.72
CA LEU A 128 -14.07 8.93 -11.52
C LEU A 128 -13.06 10.07 -11.67
N ILE A 129 -11.84 9.78 -12.14
CA ILE A 129 -10.80 10.79 -12.38
C ILE A 129 -11.23 11.77 -13.46
N GLU A 130 -11.86 11.31 -14.54
CA GLU A 130 -12.40 12.16 -15.60
C GLU A 130 -13.51 13.08 -15.09
N ALA A 131 -14.43 12.58 -14.26
CA ALA A 131 -15.49 13.39 -13.65
C ALA A 131 -14.94 14.42 -12.67
N TRP A 132 -13.98 14.03 -11.84
CA TRP A 132 -13.25 14.96 -10.96
C TRP A 132 -12.54 16.05 -11.76
N THR A 133 -11.94 15.67 -12.89
CA THR A 133 -11.28 16.61 -13.80
C THR A 133 -12.27 17.61 -14.37
N ARG A 134 -13.38 17.10 -14.94
CA ARG A 134 -14.43 17.91 -15.54
C ARG A 134 -15.08 18.86 -14.54
N PHE A 135 -15.44 18.36 -13.35
CA PHE A 135 -16.01 19.19 -12.30
C PHE A 135 -15.09 20.36 -11.91
N SER A 136 -13.79 20.09 -11.78
CA SER A 136 -12.80 21.11 -11.42
C SER A 136 -12.64 22.15 -12.54
N ILE A 137 -12.70 21.74 -13.81
CA ILE A 137 -12.67 22.63 -14.98
C ILE A 137 -13.92 23.51 -15.04
N ASP A 138 -15.11 22.90 -14.94
CA ASP A 138 -16.41 23.57 -15.04
C ASP A 138 -16.63 24.61 -13.91
N ASN A 139 -15.88 24.50 -12.82
CA ASN A 139 -15.94 25.41 -11.68
C ASN A 139 -14.65 26.23 -11.49
N THR A 140 -13.80 26.38 -12.51
CA THR A 140 -12.52 27.11 -12.36
C THR A 140 -12.68 28.54 -11.82
N ASP A 141 -13.79 29.22 -12.13
CA ASP A 141 -14.06 30.59 -11.68
C ASP A 141 -14.83 30.68 -10.36
N ASN A 142 -15.42 29.56 -9.90
CA ASN A 142 -16.18 29.50 -8.65
C ASN A 142 -15.40 28.70 -7.59
N CYS A 143 -15.57 29.01 -6.32
CA CYS A 143 -14.93 28.24 -5.28
C CYS A 143 -15.48 26.81 -5.29
N TYR A 144 -14.58 25.84 -5.20
CA TYR A 144 -14.96 24.44 -5.05
C TYR A 144 -14.00 23.66 -4.15
N LEU A 145 -14.54 22.59 -3.58
CA LEU A 145 -13.81 21.46 -3.03
C LEU A 145 -14.15 20.22 -3.86
N SER A 146 -13.19 19.67 -4.59
CA SER A 146 -13.35 18.39 -5.28
C SER A 146 -12.50 17.34 -4.58
N HIS A 147 -13.12 16.30 -4.03
CA HIS A 147 -12.40 15.22 -3.37
C HIS A 147 -13.01 13.88 -3.77
N ILE A 148 -12.25 13.08 -4.53
CA ILE A 148 -12.66 11.72 -4.86
C ILE A 148 -11.72 10.71 -4.23
N PHE A 149 -12.31 9.64 -3.70
CA PHE A 149 -11.63 8.46 -3.21
C PHE A 149 -11.75 7.33 -4.23
N VAL A 150 -10.65 6.95 -4.86
CA VAL A 150 -10.58 5.92 -5.88
C VAL A 150 -10.10 4.61 -5.26
N ASN A 151 -11.00 3.63 -5.21
CA ASN A 151 -10.71 2.29 -4.72
C ASN A 151 -10.05 1.41 -5.80
N ASN A 152 -9.61 0.20 -5.44
CA ASN A 152 -9.11 -0.83 -6.38
C ASN A 152 -7.99 -0.33 -7.31
N THR A 153 -7.00 0.33 -6.74
CA THR A 153 -5.86 0.93 -7.47
C THR A 153 -4.59 0.08 -7.48
N TYR A 154 -4.67 -1.12 -6.92
CA TYR A 154 -3.58 -2.09 -6.93
C TYR A 154 -3.15 -2.39 -8.37
N TRP A 155 -1.86 -2.20 -8.67
CA TRP A 155 -1.26 -2.55 -9.96
C TRP A 155 -1.92 -1.92 -11.21
N SER A 156 -2.70 -0.84 -11.04
CA SER A 156 -3.49 -0.25 -12.11
C SER A 156 -2.65 0.67 -13.01
N LYS A 157 -1.81 0.07 -13.86
CA LYS A 157 -0.97 0.80 -14.83
C LYS A 157 -1.78 1.55 -15.89
N SER A 158 -3.06 1.19 -16.09
CA SER A 158 -3.92 1.85 -17.08
C SER A 158 -4.19 3.32 -16.72
N LEU A 159 -4.19 3.65 -15.43
CA LEU A 159 -4.43 4.99 -14.92
C LEU A 159 -3.34 6.01 -15.28
N ASP A 160 -2.16 5.60 -15.75
CA ASP A 160 -1.07 6.52 -16.10
C ASP A 160 -1.48 7.51 -17.19
N SER A 161 -2.18 7.02 -18.22
CA SER A 161 -2.62 7.89 -19.32
C SER A 161 -3.73 8.83 -18.86
N THR A 162 -4.65 8.34 -18.04
CA THR A 162 -5.78 9.11 -17.51
C THR A 162 -5.32 10.21 -16.57
N LEU A 163 -4.40 9.91 -15.65
CA LEU A 163 -3.78 10.89 -14.76
C LEU A 163 -2.99 11.95 -15.52
N SER A 164 -2.11 11.52 -16.44
CA SER A 164 -1.35 12.46 -17.27
C SER A 164 -2.29 13.37 -18.08
N HIS A 165 -3.36 12.82 -18.66
CA HIS A 165 -4.35 13.60 -19.41
C HIS A 165 -5.09 14.60 -18.51
N ALA A 166 -5.53 14.19 -17.31
CA ALA A 166 -6.17 15.07 -16.35
C ALA A 166 -5.30 16.27 -15.99
N MET A 167 -3.99 16.05 -15.76
CA MET A 167 -3.05 17.13 -15.47
C MET A 167 -2.87 18.07 -16.67
N ILE A 168 -2.83 17.54 -17.89
CA ILE A 168 -2.78 18.38 -19.10
C ILE A 168 -4.05 19.22 -19.23
N GLN A 169 -5.22 18.64 -18.99
CA GLN A 169 -6.48 19.38 -19.04
C GLN A 169 -6.55 20.47 -17.97
N PHE A 170 -6.07 20.21 -16.76
CA PHE A 170 -5.96 21.24 -15.71
C PHE A 170 -5.08 22.41 -16.12
N GLN A 171 -3.96 22.14 -16.80
CA GLN A 171 -3.09 23.18 -17.32
C GLN A 171 -3.77 23.99 -18.44
N LEU A 172 -4.42 23.33 -19.40
CA LEU A 172 -5.05 23.98 -20.54
C LEU A 172 -6.25 24.86 -20.13
N ASN A 173 -6.95 24.48 -19.07
CA ASN A 173 -8.13 25.18 -18.57
C ASN A 173 -7.84 26.08 -17.35
N ASN A 174 -6.57 26.41 -17.09
CA ASN A 174 -6.14 27.30 -16.00
C ASN A 174 -6.57 26.88 -14.58
N VAL A 175 -6.93 25.61 -14.37
CA VAL A 175 -7.30 25.09 -13.04
C VAL A 175 -6.14 25.29 -12.05
N PHE A 176 -4.91 25.03 -12.49
CA PHE A 176 -3.70 25.20 -11.68
C PHE A 176 -3.41 26.64 -11.27
N GLN A 177 -3.98 27.66 -11.93
CA GLN A 177 -3.77 29.06 -11.54
C GLN A 177 -4.51 29.44 -10.26
N LYS A 178 -5.63 28.75 -9.97
CA LYS A 178 -6.58 29.10 -8.91
C LYS A 178 -6.88 27.94 -7.95
N THR A 179 -6.15 26.82 -8.06
CA THR A 179 -6.47 25.60 -7.30
C THR A 179 -5.22 24.96 -6.70
N LEU A 180 -5.27 24.64 -5.41
CA LEU A 180 -4.36 23.67 -4.79
C LEU A 180 -4.77 22.27 -5.24
N VAL A 181 -3.89 21.57 -5.95
CA VAL A 181 -4.14 20.20 -6.40
C VAL A 181 -3.26 19.23 -5.61
N LEU A 182 -3.88 18.27 -4.93
CA LEU A 182 -3.20 17.17 -4.25
C LEU A 182 -3.55 15.83 -4.90
N ILE A 183 -2.55 14.99 -5.11
CA ILE A 183 -2.72 13.59 -5.52
C ILE A 183 -1.99 12.74 -4.50
N LEU A 184 -2.72 11.90 -3.76
CA LEU A 184 -2.14 11.11 -2.69
C LEU A 184 -2.83 9.76 -2.56
N SER A 185 -2.23 8.84 -1.80
CA SER A 185 -2.87 7.56 -1.44
C SER A 185 -2.87 7.33 0.06
N ALA A 186 -3.81 6.52 0.56
CA ALA A 186 -3.89 6.19 1.98
C ALA A 186 -2.68 5.34 2.39
N GLU A 187 -2.44 4.30 1.60
CA GLU A 187 -1.36 3.35 1.75
C GLU A 187 -0.59 3.17 0.43
N GLY A 188 0.58 2.56 0.52
CA GLY A 188 1.25 1.98 -0.63
C GLY A 188 0.69 0.58 -0.93
N ILE A 189 1.40 -0.24 -1.71
CA ILE A 189 0.87 -1.55 -2.11
C ILE A 189 1.01 -2.54 -0.94
N PRO A 190 -0.08 -3.12 -0.42
CA PRO A 190 -0.03 -4.26 0.48
C PRO A 190 0.39 -5.49 -0.33
N VAL A 191 1.68 -5.80 -0.28
CA VAL A 191 2.21 -7.00 -0.91
C VAL A 191 1.95 -8.14 0.08
N GLY A 192 1.19 -9.19 -0.28
CA GLY A 192 0.79 -10.26 0.67
C GLY A 192 1.94 -10.99 1.38
N GLN A 193 2.28 -12.23 0.99
CA GLN A 193 3.43 -12.92 1.60
C GLN A 193 4.78 -12.21 1.33
N PHE A 194 4.87 -11.44 0.24
CA PHE A 194 6.00 -10.54 -0.05
C PHE A 194 6.07 -9.33 0.91
N GLY A 195 5.00 -9.00 1.65
CA GLY A 195 4.93 -7.90 2.62
C GLY A 195 5.77 -8.12 3.87
N ASN A 196 6.34 -9.31 4.03
CA ASN A 196 7.36 -9.55 5.06
C ASN A 196 8.78 -9.17 4.62
N SER A 197 9.03 -9.01 3.31
CA SER A 197 10.32 -8.51 2.82
C SER A 197 10.51 -7.02 3.15
N TYR A 198 11.75 -6.57 3.26
CA TYR A 198 12.06 -5.15 3.49
C TYR A 198 11.45 -4.29 2.38
N THR A 199 11.65 -4.67 1.13
CA THR A 199 11.14 -3.95 -0.05
C THR A 199 9.62 -3.90 -0.07
N GLY A 200 8.94 -5.00 0.29
CA GLY A 200 7.49 -5.03 0.44
C GLY A 200 6.99 -4.07 1.52
N LYS A 201 7.69 -4.00 2.67
CA LYS A 201 7.35 -3.06 3.75
C LYS A 201 7.58 -1.61 3.37
N VAL A 202 8.68 -1.27 2.68
CA VAL A 202 8.85 0.08 2.10
C VAL A 202 7.65 0.38 1.21
N GLU A 203 7.33 -0.53 0.30
CA GLU A 203 6.34 -0.31 -0.73
C GLU A 203 4.91 -0.17 -0.18
N GLU A 204 4.59 -0.86 0.91
CA GLU A 204 3.33 -0.70 1.64
C GLU A 204 3.28 0.61 2.44
N ARG A 205 4.37 0.98 3.12
CA ARG A 205 4.42 2.10 4.07
C ARG A 205 4.61 3.46 3.41
N ASN A 206 5.03 3.50 2.14
CA ASN A 206 5.37 4.70 1.39
C ASN A 206 4.35 5.02 0.28
N PRO A 207 3.17 5.56 0.63
CA PRO A 207 2.18 6.04 -0.32
C PRO A 207 2.70 7.21 -1.17
N ILE A 208 1.98 7.53 -2.25
CA ILE A 208 2.27 8.73 -3.03
C ILE A 208 1.72 9.99 -2.34
N LEU A 209 2.44 11.10 -2.49
CA LEU A 209 1.94 12.44 -2.26
C LEU A 209 2.58 13.38 -3.29
N LEU A 210 1.74 14.00 -4.10
CA LEU A 210 2.09 15.03 -5.07
C LEU A 210 1.24 16.28 -4.77
N ALA A 211 1.86 17.46 -4.82
CA ALA A 211 1.16 18.72 -4.61
C ALA A 211 1.52 19.75 -5.68
N HIS A 212 0.51 20.41 -6.25
CA HIS A 212 0.69 21.58 -7.09
C HIS A 212 0.09 22.81 -6.42
N VAL A 213 0.93 23.81 -6.16
CA VAL A 213 0.54 25.08 -5.57
C VAL A 213 0.35 26.14 -6.67
N PRO A 214 -0.75 26.92 -6.64
CA PRO A 214 -0.97 28.03 -7.56
C PRO A 214 0.26 28.92 -7.75
N PRO A 215 0.66 29.23 -9.00
CA PRO A 215 1.86 30.03 -9.29
C PRO A 215 1.87 31.38 -8.58
N LYS A 216 0.71 32.05 -8.49
CA LYS A 216 0.61 33.35 -7.81
C LYS A 216 0.96 33.26 -6.32
N LEU A 217 0.51 32.22 -5.63
CA LEU A 217 0.84 31.98 -4.22
C LEU A 217 2.34 31.72 -4.05
N ARG A 218 2.97 30.99 -4.98
CA ARG A 218 4.43 30.79 -4.95
C ARG A 218 5.19 32.11 -5.05
N THR A 219 4.73 33.05 -5.88
CA THR A 219 5.33 34.38 -6.00
C THR A 219 5.08 35.26 -4.77
N LEU A 220 3.91 35.15 -4.14
CA LEU A 220 3.55 35.96 -2.96
C LEU A 220 4.22 35.47 -1.68
N TYR A 221 4.56 34.18 -1.60
CA TYR A 221 5.05 33.53 -0.39
C TYR A 221 6.35 32.75 -0.66
N PRO A 222 7.46 33.44 -1.01
CA PRO A 222 8.72 32.78 -1.35
C PRO A 222 9.31 31.95 -0.18
N ASP A 223 9.13 32.40 1.06
CA ASP A 223 9.60 31.64 2.24
C ASP A 223 8.85 30.31 2.42
N HIS A 224 7.56 30.29 2.05
CA HIS A 224 6.74 29.08 2.08
C HIS A 224 7.12 28.11 0.95
N VAL A 225 7.48 28.64 -0.22
CA VAL A 225 8.05 27.86 -1.32
C VAL A 225 9.33 27.17 -0.89
N PHE A 226 10.23 27.90 -0.20
CA PHE A 226 11.44 27.30 0.34
C PHE A 226 11.10 26.14 1.31
N GLN A 227 10.14 26.33 2.21
CA GLN A 227 9.74 25.29 3.16
C GLN A 227 9.20 24.02 2.49
N ILE A 228 8.24 24.15 1.57
CA ILE A 228 7.66 22.99 0.89
C ILE A 228 8.70 22.26 0.04
N GLU A 229 9.62 23.00 -0.60
CA GLU A 229 10.73 22.43 -1.36
C GLU A 229 11.68 21.61 -0.48
N GLN A 230 12.07 22.15 0.68
CA GLN A 230 12.94 21.48 1.64
C GLN A 230 12.28 20.28 2.34
N ASN A 231 10.95 20.23 2.37
CA ASN A 231 10.21 19.15 3.04
C ASN A 231 10.00 17.92 2.15
N GLN A 232 10.22 17.98 0.84
CA GLN A 232 9.98 16.86 -0.10
C GLN A 232 10.66 15.54 0.27
N ASN A 233 11.83 15.60 0.92
CA ASN A 233 12.61 14.43 1.33
C ASN A 233 12.61 14.22 2.86
N LYS A 234 11.65 14.81 3.57
CA LYS A 234 11.50 14.66 5.02
C LYS A 234 10.31 13.78 5.34
N LEU A 235 10.35 13.16 6.52
CA LEU A 235 9.29 12.27 6.98
C LEU A 235 7.99 13.05 7.17
N ILE A 236 6.98 12.72 6.36
CA ILE A 236 5.68 13.39 6.29
C ILE A 236 4.58 12.37 6.50
N THR A 237 3.51 12.80 7.15
CA THR A 237 2.34 11.99 7.45
C THR A 237 1.05 12.63 6.98
N HIS A 238 -0.04 11.86 6.96
CA HIS A 238 -1.38 12.35 6.64
C HIS A 238 -1.84 13.50 7.55
N LYS A 239 -1.39 13.54 8.81
CA LYS A 239 -1.64 14.69 9.72
C LYS A 239 -0.95 15.97 9.25
N ASP A 240 0.23 15.87 8.65
CA ASP A 240 0.92 17.04 8.08
C ASP A 240 0.21 17.53 6.82
N VAL A 241 -0.38 16.61 6.03
CA VAL A 241 -1.22 16.95 4.88
C VAL A 241 -2.51 17.64 5.30
N PHE A 242 -3.14 17.22 6.40
CA PHE A 242 -4.27 17.95 7.00
C PHE A 242 -3.88 19.40 7.30
N GLU A 243 -2.72 19.63 7.90
CA GLU A 243 -2.26 20.98 8.25
C GLU A 243 -1.88 21.81 7.03
N LEU A 244 -1.36 21.18 5.97
CA LEU A 244 -1.21 21.80 4.65
C LEU A 244 -2.57 22.27 4.11
N LEU A 245 -3.57 21.39 4.05
CA LEU A 245 -4.92 21.72 3.60
C LEU A 245 -5.54 22.84 4.43
N ASN A 246 -5.42 22.75 5.76
CA ASN A 246 -5.91 23.74 6.71
C ASN A 246 -5.26 25.12 6.50
N SER A 247 -3.98 25.15 6.11
CA SER A 247 -3.31 26.40 5.73
C SER A 247 -4.00 27.04 4.53
N PHE A 248 -4.19 26.30 3.44
CA PHE A 248 -4.82 26.84 2.23
C PHE A 248 -6.28 27.25 2.45
N VAL A 249 -6.99 26.50 3.28
CA VAL A 249 -8.32 26.86 3.76
C VAL A 249 -8.29 28.24 4.45
N ARG A 250 -7.30 28.52 5.30
CA ARG A 250 -7.20 29.79 6.04
C ARG A 250 -6.76 31.00 5.20
N LEU A 251 -6.05 30.80 4.07
CA LEU A 251 -5.72 31.90 3.14
C LEU A 251 -6.98 32.68 2.72
N SER A 252 -8.11 31.99 2.63
CA SER A 252 -9.41 32.57 2.28
C SER A 252 -10.01 33.53 3.32
N LYS A 253 -9.53 33.53 4.57
CA LYS A 253 -10.02 34.44 5.63
C LYS A 253 -9.41 35.83 5.56
N GLY A 254 -8.60 36.13 4.54
CA GLY A 254 -7.75 37.33 4.55
C GLY A 254 -6.71 37.30 5.68
N GLN A 255 -6.51 36.15 6.33
CA GLN A 255 -5.46 35.94 7.30
C GLN A 255 -4.14 35.78 6.55
N THR A 256 -3.15 36.59 6.88
CA THR A 256 -1.80 36.37 6.40
C THR A 256 -1.27 35.09 7.03
N ILE A 257 -0.87 34.15 6.19
CA ILE A 257 -0.19 32.93 6.62
C ILE A 257 1.27 33.28 6.73
N GLN A 258 1.77 33.27 7.96
CA GLN A 258 3.18 33.46 8.26
C GLN A 258 3.87 32.10 8.39
N PRO A 259 5.18 32.05 8.14
CA PRO A 259 6.02 30.98 8.64
C PRO A 259 5.79 30.76 10.13
N THR A 260 5.66 29.50 10.51
CA THR A 260 5.51 29.07 11.90
C THR A 260 6.86 29.16 12.59
N ASP A 261 6.87 29.69 13.81
CA ASP A 261 8.05 29.73 14.66
C ASP A 261 8.58 28.31 14.96
N PRO A 262 9.91 28.08 14.90
CA PRO A 262 10.50 26.77 15.19
C PRO A 262 10.10 26.20 16.56
N GLU A 263 9.97 27.01 17.61
CA GLU A 263 9.54 26.56 18.94
C GLU A 263 8.10 26.04 18.91
N PHE A 264 7.23 26.66 18.10
CA PHE A 264 5.87 26.15 17.92
C PHE A 264 5.82 24.85 17.12
N VAL A 265 6.73 24.68 16.15
CA VAL A 265 6.88 23.41 15.43
C VAL A 265 7.33 22.31 16.38
N GLU A 266 8.32 22.57 17.24
CA GLU A 266 8.75 21.66 18.30
C GLU A 266 7.61 21.30 19.25
N TRP A 267 6.90 22.30 19.76
CA TRP A 267 5.73 22.09 20.61
C TRP A 267 4.67 21.21 19.94
N ARG A 268 4.37 21.43 18.65
CA ARG A 268 3.41 20.59 17.89
C ARG A 268 3.86 19.14 17.84
N MET A 269 5.15 18.88 17.62
CA MET A 269 5.69 17.52 17.57
C MET A 269 5.65 16.85 18.96
N GLU A 270 6.04 17.55 20.02
CA GLU A 270 5.94 17.06 21.40
C GLU A 270 4.49 16.70 21.79
N HIS A 271 3.53 17.47 21.29
CA HIS A 271 2.11 17.27 21.55
C HIS A 271 1.42 16.35 20.54
N LYS A 272 2.19 15.64 19.71
CA LYS A 272 1.64 14.69 18.74
C LYS A 272 0.62 15.34 17.80
N ARG A 273 1.01 16.46 17.18
CA ARG A 273 0.23 17.18 16.17
C ARG A 273 0.97 17.27 14.83
N GLY A 274 0.20 17.28 13.74
CA GLY A 274 0.75 17.48 12.40
C GLY A 274 1.40 18.87 12.27
N VAL A 275 2.20 19.05 11.24
CA VAL A 275 2.88 20.32 10.94
C VAL A 275 2.64 20.68 9.47
N SER A 276 2.24 21.93 9.20
CA SER A 276 1.95 22.35 7.83
C SER A 276 3.22 22.38 6.98
N LEU A 277 3.21 21.63 5.89
CA LEU A 277 4.31 21.57 4.92
C LEU A 277 4.53 22.90 4.18
N TRP A 278 3.53 23.77 4.20
CA TRP A 278 3.56 25.09 3.58
C TRP A 278 4.07 26.17 4.53
N GLN A 279 3.89 26.03 5.84
CA GLN A 279 4.23 27.08 6.81
C GLN A 279 5.45 26.77 7.67
N SER A 280 5.99 25.55 7.59
CA SER A 280 6.99 25.10 8.54
C SER A 280 8.06 24.27 7.87
N LEU A 281 9.30 24.48 8.29
CA LEU A 281 10.40 23.61 7.93
C LEU A 281 10.42 22.43 8.91
N LEU A 282 10.25 21.20 8.42
CA LEU A 282 10.36 20.02 9.28
C LEU A 282 11.83 19.81 9.72
N PRO A 283 12.10 19.27 10.91
CA PRO A 283 13.46 18.94 11.31
C PRO A 283 14.08 17.90 10.37
N THR A 284 15.38 18.04 10.09
CA THR A 284 16.12 17.08 9.25
C THR A 284 16.17 15.68 9.87
N LYS A 285 16.09 15.59 11.20
CA LYS A 285 16.14 14.33 11.97
C LYS A 285 14.80 14.02 12.65
N ARG A 286 13.67 14.31 11.99
CA ARG A 286 12.35 13.94 12.51
C ARG A 286 12.23 12.42 12.58
N THR A 287 11.96 11.91 13.78
CA THR A 287 11.79 10.48 14.05
C THR A 287 10.34 10.03 13.81
N CYS A 288 10.12 8.71 13.67
CA CYS A 288 8.77 8.16 13.56
C CYS A 288 7.92 8.45 14.82
N VAL A 289 8.53 8.50 16.01
CA VAL A 289 7.84 8.85 17.25
C VAL A 289 7.32 10.28 17.22
N GLU A 290 8.15 11.24 16.81
CA GLU A 290 7.76 12.66 16.65
C GLU A 290 6.76 12.86 15.51
N ALA A 291 6.78 11.98 14.50
CA ALA A 291 5.81 11.94 13.41
C ALA A 291 4.54 11.14 13.76
N MET A 292 4.44 10.54 14.95
CA MET A 292 3.34 9.65 15.37
C MET A 292 3.10 8.46 14.44
N ILE A 293 4.17 7.93 13.86
CA ILE A 293 4.12 6.72 13.07
C ILE A 293 4.43 5.55 14.02
N PRO A 294 3.50 4.61 14.22
CA PRO A 294 3.79 3.37 14.94
C PRO A 294 4.99 2.63 14.33
N ASP A 295 5.76 1.92 15.16
CA ASP A 295 6.99 1.24 14.73
C ASP A 295 6.75 0.27 13.57
N GLU A 296 5.59 -0.41 13.56
CA GLU A 296 5.17 -1.32 12.51
C GLU A 296 4.89 -0.64 11.16
N PHE A 297 4.78 0.69 11.11
CA PHE A 297 4.57 1.48 9.89
C PHE A 297 5.73 2.42 9.58
N CYS A 298 6.76 2.48 10.41
CA CYS A 298 7.90 3.37 10.23
C CYS A 298 8.74 2.98 8.99
N LEU A 299 8.99 3.95 8.10
CA LEU A 299 9.93 3.79 6.98
C LEU A 299 11.40 3.84 7.40
N CYS A 300 11.73 4.41 8.55
CA CYS A 300 13.08 4.43 9.11
C CYS A 300 13.43 3.04 9.66
N MET A 301 13.87 2.16 8.77
CA MET A 301 13.93 0.72 8.99
C MET A 301 15.31 0.18 9.40
N GLU A 302 16.07 0.89 10.26
CA GLU A 302 17.39 0.43 10.72
C GLU A 302 17.36 -0.99 11.32
N HIS A 303 16.31 -1.33 12.08
CA HIS A 303 16.14 -2.67 12.65
C HIS A 303 15.75 -3.76 11.63
N MET A 304 15.16 -3.40 10.50
CA MET A 304 14.69 -4.37 9.51
C MET A 304 15.80 -4.86 8.56
N LEU A 305 16.87 -4.08 8.37
CA LEU A 305 18.05 -4.53 7.60
C LEU A 305 18.71 -5.73 8.27
N GLU A 306 18.77 -5.75 9.61
CA GLU A 306 19.25 -6.91 10.36
C GLU A 306 18.27 -8.09 10.26
N GLN A 307 16.96 -7.85 10.26
CA GLN A 307 15.97 -8.91 10.05
C GLN A 307 15.99 -9.49 8.64
N GLU A 308 16.21 -8.67 7.60
CA GLU A 308 16.37 -9.12 6.22
C GLU A 308 17.69 -9.88 6.05
N ARG A 309 18.78 -9.43 6.70
CA ARG A 309 20.04 -10.16 6.78
C ARG A 309 19.83 -11.55 7.40
N ILE A 310 19.13 -11.62 8.53
CA ILE A 310 18.80 -12.88 9.21
C ILE A 310 17.88 -13.76 8.35
N TYR A 311 16.88 -13.18 7.68
CA TYR A 311 15.99 -13.90 6.77
C TYR A 311 16.75 -14.49 5.58
N ASN A 312 17.61 -13.70 4.94
CA ASN A 312 18.45 -14.15 3.82
C ASN A 312 19.47 -15.21 4.26
N GLU A 313 20.04 -15.08 5.47
CA GLU A 313 20.89 -16.12 6.06
C GLU A 313 20.12 -17.42 6.29
N THR A 314 18.88 -17.32 6.80
CA THR A 314 18.02 -18.48 7.06
C THR A 314 17.58 -19.16 5.76
N ASP A 315 17.22 -18.39 4.72
CA ASP A 315 16.85 -18.94 3.40
C ASP A 315 18.03 -19.61 2.69
N ASN A 316 19.23 -19.01 2.75
CA ASN A 316 20.46 -19.61 2.21
C ASN A 316 20.85 -20.91 2.93
N MET A 317 20.71 -20.94 4.27
CA MET A 317 20.92 -22.16 5.05
C MET A 317 19.90 -23.23 4.68
N ALA A 318 18.62 -22.89 4.55
CA ALA A 318 17.57 -23.82 4.13
C ALA A 318 17.83 -24.36 2.70
N ALA A 319 18.26 -23.51 1.76
CA ALA A 319 18.59 -23.90 0.39
C ALA A 319 19.81 -24.85 0.32
N THR A 320 20.84 -24.58 1.12
CA THR A 320 22.03 -25.45 1.19
C THR A 320 21.71 -26.79 1.83
N LEU A 321 20.91 -26.79 2.90
CA LEU A 321 20.45 -28.00 3.56
C LEU A 321 19.57 -28.83 2.62
N TYR A 322 18.70 -28.18 1.86
CA TYR A 322 17.90 -28.80 0.81
C TYR A 322 18.77 -29.52 -0.22
N GLN A 323 19.77 -28.86 -0.79
CA GLN A 323 20.66 -29.49 -1.78
C GLN A 323 21.39 -30.71 -1.22
N LYS A 324 21.85 -30.64 0.03
CA LYS A 324 22.50 -31.76 0.71
C LYS A 324 21.53 -32.93 0.96
N MET A 325 20.35 -32.63 1.51
CA MET A 325 19.31 -33.64 1.72
C MET A 325 18.92 -34.31 0.41
N ASP A 326 18.63 -33.52 -0.62
CA ASP A 326 18.28 -34.02 -1.93
C ASP A 326 19.33 -34.97 -2.52
N THR A 327 20.60 -34.55 -2.47
CA THR A 327 21.74 -35.35 -2.95
C THR A 327 21.88 -36.66 -2.17
N GLU A 328 21.79 -36.61 -0.84
CA GLU A 328 21.91 -37.81 0.00
C GLU A 328 20.72 -38.76 -0.14
N ILE A 329 19.51 -38.22 -0.27
CA ILE A 329 18.27 -38.98 -0.43
C ILE A 329 18.31 -39.78 -1.72
N ARG A 330 18.59 -39.14 -2.85
CA ARG A 330 18.69 -39.82 -4.15
C ARG A 330 19.84 -40.82 -4.19
N ALA A 331 20.96 -40.51 -3.55
CA ALA A 331 22.12 -41.39 -3.54
C ALA A 331 21.89 -42.67 -2.71
N ARG A 332 21.16 -42.59 -1.59
CA ARG A 332 20.92 -43.74 -0.70
C ARG A 332 19.61 -44.48 -0.97
N HIS A 333 18.62 -43.82 -1.57
CA HIS A 333 17.27 -44.36 -1.76
C HIS A 333 16.82 -44.25 -3.23
N PRO A 334 17.12 -45.24 -4.07
CA PRO A 334 16.78 -45.23 -5.51
C PRO A 334 15.27 -45.26 -5.79
N CYS A 335 14.46 -45.55 -4.76
CA CYS A 335 13.00 -45.54 -4.80
C CYS A 335 12.44 -44.12 -5.02
N ILE A 336 13.26 -43.08 -4.83
CA ILE A 336 12.90 -41.67 -5.00
C ILE A 336 13.43 -41.19 -6.35
N GLN A 337 12.53 -40.89 -7.28
CA GLN A 337 12.89 -40.58 -8.68
C GLN A 337 13.05 -39.08 -8.93
N GLU A 338 12.17 -38.26 -8.34
CA GLU A 338 12.18 -36.82 -8.55
C GLU A 338 11.86 -36.05 -7.26
N THR A 339 12.45 -34.87 -7.14
CA THR A 339 12.14 -33.92 -6.07
C THR A 339 11.89 -32.55 -6.69
N THR A 340 10.91 -31.83 -6.19
CA THR A 340 10.65 -30.45 -6.62
C THR A 340 10.68 -29.53 -5.40
N ARG A 341 11.50 -28.48 -5.47
CA ARG A 341 11.50 -27.40 -4.47
C ARG A 341 10.33 -26.47 -4.73
N VAL A 342 9.50 -26.23 -3.72
CA VAL A 342 8.47 -25.18 -3.77
C VAL A 342 8.97 -23.98 -2.98
N ALA A 343 9.47 -22.98 -3.70
CA ALA A 343 10.13 -21.80 -3.13
C ALA A 343 9.21 -21.00 -2.19
N ASP A 344 7.92 -20.89 -2.52
CA ASP A 344 6.97 -20.04 -1.78
C ASP A 344 6.60 -20.57 -0.37
N ARG A 345 6.92 -21.83 -0.05
CA ARG A 345 6.47 -22.48 1.20
C ARG A 345 7.55 -23.27 1.93
N ASN A 346 8.81 -23.20 1.48
CA ASN A 346 9.96 -23.90 2.08
C ASN A 346 9.73 -25.41 2.33
N TYR A 347 9.03 -26.08 1.42
CA TYR A 347 8.94 -27.54 1.40
C TYR A 347 9.42 -28.14 0.09
N THR A 348 9.79 -29.41 0.18
CA THR A 348 10.19 -30.29 -0.91
C THR A 348 9.10 -31.32 -1.14
N LEU A 349 8.56 -31.34 -2.35
CA LEU A 349 7.75 -32.46 -2.82
C LEU A 349 8.69 -33.53 -3.34
N VAL A 350 8.58 -34.74 -2.81
CA VAL A 350 9.28 -35.93 -3.31
C VAL A 350 8.25 -36.80 -4.01
N HIS A 351 8.47 -37.01 -5.30
CA HIS A 351 7.61 -37.85 -6.13
C HIS A 351 8.18 -39.26 -6.13
N ASN A 352 7.35 -40.22 -5.72
CA ASN A 352 7.59 -41.61 -6.04
C ASN A 352 6.63 -42.01 -7.15
N LEU A 353 7.13 -42.00 -8.39
CA LEU A 353 6.37 -42.54 -9.50
C LEU A 353 6.58 -44.05 -9.51
N ASN A 354 5.61 -44.78 -8.96
CA ASN A 354 5.54 -46.24 -9.10
C ASN A 354 5.61 -46.60 -10.60
N SER A 355 6.43 -47.57 -10.96
CA SER A 355 6.58 -48.03 -12.34
C SER A 355 5.27 -48.53 -12.96
N ALA A 356 4.30 -48.95 -12.14
CA ALA A 356 2.94 -49.27 -12.60
C ALA A 356 2.16 -48.03 -13.08
N ILE A 357 2.30 -46.87 -12.43
CA ILE A 357 1.67 -45.59 -12.85
C ILE A 357 2.31 -45.10 -14.15
N LEU A 358 3.65 -45.12 -14.23
CA LEU A 358 4.38 -44.73 -15.45
C LEU A 358 3.99 -45.58 -16.65
N ASN A 359 3.63 -46.84 -16.41
CA ASN A 359 3.16 -47.78 -17.42
C ASN A 359 1.63 -47.77 -17.62
N GLY A 360 0.90 -46.90 -16.92
CA GLY A 360 -0.56 -46.74 -17.02
C GLY A 360 -1.39 -47.90 -16.47
N THR A 361 -0.83 -48.72 -15.58
CA THR A 361 -1.48 -49.91 -15.00
C THR A 361 -1.97 -49.71 -13.56
N ASP A 362 -1.76 -48.54 -12.97
CA ASP A 362 -2.23 -48.17 -11.63
C ASP A 362 -2.77 -46.72 -11.65
N GLU A 363 -3.92 -46.50 -11.01
CA GLU A 363 -4.64 -45.22 -11.00
C GLU A 363 -4.31 -44.37 -9.77
N TYR A 364 -3.54 -44.88 -8.81
CA TYR A 364 -3.16 -44.17 -7.59
C TYR A 364 -1.75 -43.58 -7.71
N VAL A 365 -1.56 -42.34 -7.26
CA VAL A 365 -0.30 -41.62 -7.17
C VAL A 365 0.14 -41.48 -5.71
N GLU A 366 1.35 -41.95 -5.41
CA GLU A 366 1.97 -41.80 -4.11
C GLU A 366 3.02 -40.68 -4.12
N PHE A 367 3.04 -39.86 -3.08
CA PHE A 367 4.06 -38.83 -2.93
C PHE A 367 4.37 -38.59 -1.46
N LEU A 368 5.62 -38.23 -1.21
CA LEU A 368 6.17 -37.96 0.11
C LEU A 368 6.55 -36.48 0.16
N LEU A 369 6.00 -35.75 1.11
CA LEU A 369 6.27 -34.33 1.30
C LEU A 369 7.26 -34.16 2.44
N PHE A 370 8.44 -33.60 2.18
CA PHE A 370 9.36 -33.17 3.23
C PHE A 370 9.31 -31.66 3.39
N THR A 371 8.98 -31.17 4.57
CA THR A 371 9.04 -29.75 4.91
C THR A 371 10.23 -29.50 5.81
N VAL A 372 11.06 -28.52 5.45
CA VAL A 372 12.26 -28.15 6.21
C VAL A 372 12.10 -26.71 6.66
N HIS A 373 11.96 -26.51 7.96
CA HIS A 373 11.87 -25.18 8.56
C HIS A 373 13.14 -24.89 9.35
N ALA A 374 13.88 -23.87 8.93
CA ALA A 374 14.96 -23.29 9.71
C ALA A 374 14.43 -22.04 10.43
N TYR A 375 14.71 -21.91 11.73
CA TYR A 375 14.35 -20.73 12.50
C TYR A 375 15.44 -20.38 13.51
N SER A 376 15.63 -19.08 13.74
CA SER A 376 16.55 -18.56 14.77
C SER A 376 15.76 -18.37 16.06
N ASN A 377 16.26 -18.89 17.18
CA ASN A 377 15.65 -18.63 18.48
C ASN A 377 16.11 -17.25 18.98
N GLY A 378 15.24 -16.23 18.85
CA GLY A 378 15.58 -14.83 19.13
C GLY A 378 15.85 -14.46 20.60
N LEU A 379 15.96 -15.44 21.50
CA LEU A 379 16.07 -15.24 22.95
C LEU A 379 17.44 -15.65 23.56
N SER A 380 18.38 -16.19 22.78
CA SER A 380 19.72 -16.55 23.29
C SER A 380 20.84 -15.66 22.73
N ALA A 381 21.78 -15.27 23.59
CA ALA A 381 22.99 -14.52 23.21
C ALA A 381 23.90 -15.31 22.24
N GLU A 382 23.75 -16.63 22.20
CA GLU A 382 24.31 -17.50 21.16
C GLU A 382 23.26 -17.68 20.06
N LYS A 383 23.60 -17.32 18.82
CA LYS A 383 22.75 -17.47 17.62
C LYS A 383 22.55 -18.96 17.28
N ASN A 384 21.73 -19.65 18.07
CA ASN A 384 21.40 -21.05 17.83
C ASN A 384 20.27 -21.13 16.79
N PHE A 385 20.60 -21.72 15.63
CA PHE A 385 19.65 -22.02 14.57
C PHE A 385 19.07 -23.41 14.80
N PHE A 386 17.74 -23.50 14.75
CA PHE A 386 17.01 -24.74 14.88
C PHE A 386 16.46 -25.16 13.52
N ILE A 387 16.57 -26.46 13.23
CA ILE A 387 16.06 -27.07 12.01
C ILE A 387 14.98 -28.07 12.41
N SER A 388 13.78 -27.89 11.86
CA SER A 388 12.67 -28.83 11.98
C SER A 388 12.44 -29.46 10.61
N VAL A 389 12.38 -30.80 10.57
CA VAL A 389 12.03 -31.55 9.36
C VAL A 389 10.74 -32.32 9.61
N ASN A 390 9.77 -32.22 8.70
CA ASN A 390 8.48 -32.88 8.78
C ASN A 390 8.23 -33.68 7.50
N GLY A 391 7.88 -34.96 7.61
CA GLY A 391 7.57 -35.84 6.48
C GLY A 391 6.08 -36.19 6.45
N GLN A 392 5.41 -36.05 5.30
CA GLN A 392 4.01 -36.49 5.12
C GLN A 392 3.89 -37.42 3.91
N PHE A 393 3.43 -38.65 4.13
CA PHE A 393 3.15 -39.60 3.06
C PHE A 393 1.70 -39.48 2.60
N LYS A 394 1.47 -39.50 1.28
CA LYS A 394 0.13 -39.41 0.69
C LYS A 394 -0.04 -40.41 -0.45
N HIS A 395 -1.27 -40.92 -0.55
CA HIS A 395 -1.73 -41.85 -1.57
C HIS A 395 -3.06 -41.27 -2.12
N MET A 396 -3.08 -40.83 -3.38
CA MET A 396 -4.23 -40.15 -4.00
C MET A 396 -4.63 -40.82 -5.32
N LEU A 397 -5.90 -40.78 -5.71
CA LEU A 397 -6.32 -41.13 -7.06
C LEU A 397 -5.86 -40.08 -8.07
N ASN A 398 -5.41 -40.53 -9.24
CA ASN A 398 -4.90 -39.67 -10.30
C ASN A 398 -5.99 -38.66 -10.74
N GLY A 399 -5.72 -37.36 -10.54
CA GLY A 399 -6.63 -36.26 -10.92
C GLY A 399 -7.22 -35.46 -9.76
N GLU A 400 -7.16 -35.95 -8.52
CA GLU A 400 -7.54 -35.15 -7.34
C GLU A 400 -6.35 -34.29 -6.87
N ARG A 401 -6.55 -32.97 -6.76
CA ARG A 401 -5.55 -32.01 -6.23
C ARG A 401 -5.88 -31.52 -4.82
N ASP A 402 -6.61 -32.28 -4.01
CA ASP A 402 -6.92 -31.83 -2.65
C ASP A 402 -5.80 -32.20 -1.67
N ILE A 403 -4.93 -31.23 -1.43
CA ILE A 403 -3.75 -31.33 -0.56
C ILE A 403 -4.16 -31.34 0.94
N ARG A 404 -5.46 -31.29 1.29
CA ARG A 404 -5.91 -31.12 2.69
C ARG A 404 -6.12 -32.41 3.48
N GLN A 405 -6.22 -33.58 2.83
CA GLN A 405 -6.29 -34.86 3.53
C GLN A 405 -4.88 -35.44 3.68
N ALA A 406 -4.24 -35.18 4.82
CA ALA A 406 -2.93 -35.73 5.18
C ALA A 406 -3.02 -36.37 6.56
N TYR A 407 -2.53 -37.60 6.71
CA TYR A 407 -2.30 -38.17 8.05
C TYR A 407 -0.92 -37.71 8.53
N PRO A 408 -0.81 -37.02 9.67
CA PRO A 408 0.49 -36.58 10.18
C PRO A 408 1.24 -37.79 10.74
N TYR A 409 2.53 -37.96 10.39
CA TYR A 409 3.41 -38.76 11.23
C TYR A 409 4.85 -38.21 11.20
N VAL A 410 5.37 -37.99 12.41
CA VAL A 410 6.72 -37.55 12.80
C VAL A 410 7.03 -36.05 12.65
N THR A 411 7.22 -35.40 13.79
CA THR A 411 7.92 -34.12 13.95
C THR A 411 9.18 -34.40 14.77
N ASP A 412 10.36 -33.95 14.30
CA ASP A 412 11.59 -33.99 15.09
C ASP A 412 12.20 -32.57 15.15
N GLY A 413 12.49 -32.14 16.37
CA GLY A 413 13.28 -30.95 16.68
C GLY A 413 14.63 -31.43 17.19
N THR A 414 15.67 -31.20 16.39
CA THR A 414 16.99 -31.83 16.48
C THR A 414 17.47 -32.23 17.88
N GLY A 415 17.53 -33.54 18.10
CA GLY A 415 18.34 -34.25 19.10
C GLY A 415 18.92 -35.54 18.50
N SER A 416 19.87 -35.41 17.57
CA SER A 416 20.83 -36.44 17.11
C SER A 416 20.37 -37.89 16.81
N MET A 417 19.09 -38.19 16.54
CA MET A 417 18.67 -39.55 16.13
C MET A 417 18.18 -39.59 14.67
N CYS A 418 19.09 -40.04 13.80
CA CYS A 418 19.01 -40.35 12.37
C CYS A 418 17.63 -40.30 11.67
N MET A 419 17.45 -39.23 10.88
CA MET A 419 16.55 -39.14 9.71
C MET A 419 16.62 -40.39 8.79
N ALA A 420 17.79 -41.02 8.67
CA ALA A 420 18.04 -42.20 7.83
C ALA A 420 17.11 -43.39 8.17
N GLY A 421 16.89 -43.68 9.46
CA GLY A 421 16.06 -44.82 9.86
C GLY A 421 14.56 -44.65 9.58
N PHE A 422 14.10 -43.41 9.34
CA PHE A 422 12.73 -43.12 8.92
C PHE A 422 12.57 -43.18 7.40
N MET A 423 13.59 -42.79 6.64
CA MET A 423 13.57 -42.87 5.18
C MET A 423 13.53 -44.31 4.66
N ASP A 424 14.21 -45.24 5.33
CA ASP A 424 14.10 -46.67 5.04
C ASP A 424 12.66 -47.17 5.20
N ARG A 425 11.95 -46.76 6.27
CA ARG A 425 10.52 -47.10 6.46
C ARG A 425 9.62 -46.50 5.38
N PHE A 426 9.89 -45.28 4.92
CA PHE A 426 9.12 -44.67 3.83
C PHE A 426 9.33 -45.42 2.51
N CYS A 427 10.55 -45.81 2.13
CA CYS A 427 10.75 -46.68 0.96
C CYS A 427 10.09 -48.06 1.16
N GLU A 428 10.11 -48.65 2.36
CA GLU A 428 9.39 -49.91 2.62
C GLU A 428 7.87 -49.78 2.42
N MET A 429 7.28 -48.64 2.80
CA MET A 429 5.85 -48.34 2.57
C MET A 429 5.52 -48.24 1.08
N CYS A 430 6.39 -47.60 0.29
CA CYS A 430 6.28 -47.54 -1.17
C CYS A 430 6.37 -48.93 -1.85
N HIS A 431 6.97 -49.93 -1.19
CA HIS A 431 7.15 -51.27 -1.74
C HIS A 431 6.13 -52.31 -1.25
N ARG A 432 5.30 -52.01 -0.22
CA ARG A 432 4.33 -52.95 0.35
C ARG A 432 2.90 -52.65 -0.10
N LYS A 433 2.39 -53.48 -1.03
CA LYS A 433 1.01 -53.51 -1.56
C LYS A 433 -0.14 -53.71 -0.54
N PHE A 434 0.13 -53.81 0.76
CA PHE A 434 -0.85 -54.26 1.75
C PHE A 434 -0.72 -53.51 3.07
N TYR A 435 -1.35 -52.34 3.20
CA TYR A 435 -1.73 -51.82 4.52
C TYR A 435 -3.08 -51.08 4.56
N MET A 436 -3.86 -51.09 3.47
CA MET A 436 -5.20 -50.50 3.47
C MET A 436 -6.22 -51.49 2.88
N SER A 437 -6.55 -52.52 3.66
CA SER A 437 -7.90 -53.08 3.62
C SER A 437 -8.63 -52.48 4.82
N PRO A 438 -9.77 -51.78 4.64
CA PRO A 438 -10.54 -51.28 5.77
C PRO A 438 -11.21 -52.46 6.49
N PRO A 439 -11.49 -52.37 7.81
CA PRO A 439 -12.50 -53.22 8.43
C PRO A 439 -13.89 -52.98 7.85
#